data_AF-A0A919S0J5-F1
#
_entry.id   AF-A0A919S0J5-F1
#
_cell.length_a   1.000
_cell.length_b   1.000
_cell.length_c   1.000
_cell.angle_alpha   90.00
_cell.angle_beta   90.00
_cell.angle_gamma   90.00
#
_symmetry.space_group_name_H-M   'P 1'
#
loop_
_entity.id
_entity.type
_entity.pdbx_description
1 polymer ?
#
loop_
_entity_poly.entity_id
_entity_poly.type
_entity_poly.pdbx_seq_one_letter_code
_entity_poly.pdbx_strand_id
1 'polypeptide(L)'
;MHKGSNGSGLSRKAIISEIDKSLKRLETDYIDLYLIHRWDYNTPIEETMEALHDVVKEGKARYIGASAMYAWQFQKALYVAEKHGWTRFVPMQDHLNLLYREEERDAAAL
;
A
#
# COMPACT_ATOMS: atom_id res chain seq x y z
N MET A 1 7.05 7.68 10.22
CA MET A 1 6.28 8.93 10.32
C MET A 1 7.17 10.03 10.87
N HIS A 2 7.05 11.26 10.36
CA HIS A 2 7.78 12.42 10.86
C HIS A 2 6.82 13.56 11.23
N LYS A 3 7.29 14.53 12.02
CA LYS A 3 6.49 15.72 12.34
C LYS A 3 6.41 16.65 11.12
N GLY A 4 5.28 17.34 10.94
CA GLY A 4 5.05 18.29 9.85
C GLY A 4 4.16 17.75 8.74
N SER A 5 3.90 18.58 7.72
CA SER A 5 3.02 18.22 6.60
C SER A 5 3.55 17.01 5.82
N ASN A 6 2.66 16.10 5.41
CA ASN A 6 2.97 14.84 4.72
C ASN A 6 3.86 13.88 5.51
N GLY A 7 3.91 14.00 6.84
CA GLY A 7 4.65 13.08 7.70
C GLY A 7 3.93 11.76 8.00
N SER A 8 2.68 11.61 7.55
CA SER A 8 1.80 10.46 7.73
C SER A 8 0.71 10.39 6.66
N GLY A 9 0.02 9.24 6.56
CA GLY A 9 -1.11 9.03 5.66
C GLY A 9 -0.70 8.45 4.31
N LEU A 10 -1.70 8.28 3.44
CA LEU A 10 -1.58 7.68 2.11
C LEU A 10 -2.07 8.61 0.99
N SER A 11 -2.06 9.93 1.22
CA SER A 11 -2.31 10.88 0.13
C SER A 11 -1.27 10.72 -0.98
N ARG A 12 -1.65 11.09 -2.21
CA ARG A 12 -0.76 11.03 -3.37
C ARG A 12 0.57 11.73 -3.09
N LYS A 13 0.51 12.91 -2.46
CA LYS A 13 1.71 13.68 -2.10
C LYS A 13 2.61 12.93 -1.12
N ALA A 14 2.03 12.25 -0.14
CA ALA A 14 2.80 11.46 0.82
C ALA A 14 3.46 10.26 0.14
N ILE A 15 2.71 9.50 -0.67
CA ILE A 15 3.22 8.31 -1.37
C ILE A 15 4.40 8.68 -2.28
N ILE A 16 4.23 9.67 -3.17
CA ILE A 16 5.28 10.08 -4.11
C ILE A 16 6.50 10.63 -3.37
N SER A 17 6.30 11.40 -2.30
CA SER A 17 7.42 11.92 -1.52
C SER A 17 8.18 10.81 -0.77
N GLU A 18 7.48 9.84 -0.21
CA GLU A 18 8.11 8.78 0.60
C GLU A 18 8.79 7.70 -0.23
N ILE A 19 8.29 7.38 -1.44
CA ILE A 19 9.02 6.47 -2.34
C ILE A 19 10.36 7.11 -2.77
N ASP A 20 10.37 8.38 -3.18
CA ASP A 20 11.59 9.07 -3.61
C ASP A 20 12.62 9.15 -2.47
N LYS A 21 12.16 9.45 -1.24
CA LYS A 21 13.02 9.42 -0.05
C LYS A 21 13.54 8.01 0.25
N SER A 22 12.74 6.97 0.04
CA SER A 22 13.13 5.59 0.28
C SER A 22 14.19 5.12 -0.71
N LEU A 23 13.97 5.39 -2.00
CA LEU A 23 14.94 5.13 -3.07
C LEU A 23 16.28 5.81 -2.80
N LYS A 24 16.25 7.10 -2.43
CA LYS A 24 17.46 7.84 -2.05
C LYS A 24 18.22 7.20 -0.88
N ARG A 25 17.52 6.72 0.15
CA ARG A 25 18.16 6.07 1.32
C ARG A 25 18.70 4.68 1.02
N LEU A 26 18.06 3.96 0.10
CA LEU A 26 18.44 2.62 -0.32
C LEU A 26 19.48 2.62 -1.45
N GLU A 27 19.80 3.79 -2.01
CA GLU A 27 20.75 3.95 -3.11
C GLU A 27 20.41 3.07 -4.33
N THR A 28 19.13 3.04 -4.67
CA THR A 28 18.57 2.27 -5.79
C THR A 28 17.52 3.09 -6.53
N ASP A 29 17.30 2.74 -7.80
CA ASP A 29 16.29 3.38 -8.65
C ASP A 29 14.90 2.73 -8.53
N TYR A 30 14.82 1.54 -7.91
CA TYR A 30 13.57 0.82 -7.73
C TYR A 30 13.53 -0.02 -6.44
N ILE A 31 12.31 -0.33 -6.00
CA ILE A 31 12.01 -1.30 -4.94
C ILE A 31 11.22 -2.48 -5.54
N ASP A 32 11.56 -3.72 -5.21
CA ASP A 32 10.79 -4.88 -5.70
C ASP A 32 9.35 -4.87 -5.20
N LEU A 33 9.14 -4.62 -3.91
CA LEU A 33 7.82 -4.60 -3.27
C LEU A 33 7.67 -3.37 -2.37
N TYR A 34 6.75 -2.47 -2.75
CA TYR A 34 6.41 -1.29 -1.96
C TYR A 34 5.06 -1.48 -1.23
N LEU A 35 5.09 -1.44 0.10
CA LEU A 35 3.92 -1.73 0.94
C LEU A 35 3.34 -0.45 1.55
N ILE A 36 2.01 -0.29 1.47
CA ILE A 36 1.32 0.63 2.37
C ILE A 36 1.27 0.04 3.78
N HIS A 37 1.60 0.84 4.79
CA HIS A 37 1.83 0.31 6.13
C HIS A 37 0.52 0.10 6.93
N ARG A 38 -0.50 0.93 6.73
CA ARG A 38 -1.84 0.81 7.33
C ARG A 38 -2.86 1.51 6.45
N TRP A 39 -4.14 1.14 6.60
CA TRP A 39 -5.24 1.88 5.99
C TRP A 39 -5.29 3.34 6.47
N ASP A 40 -5.46 4.28 5.54
CA ASP A 40 -5.67 5.69 5.85
C ASP A 40 -7.16 6.04 5.72
N TYR A 41 -7.79 6.40 6.82
CA TYR A 41 -9.22 6.76 6.86
C TYR A 41 -9.51 8.16 6.31
N ASN A 42 -8.48 8.99 6.11
CA ASN A 42 -8.66 10.38 5.67
C ASN A 42 -8.40 10.56 4.16
N THR A 43 -7.81 9.58 3.51
CA THR A 43 -7.52 9.62 2.07
C THR A 43 -8.48 8.68 1.35
N PRO A 44 -9.21 9.14 0.31
CA PRO A 44 -10.00 8.25 -0.55
C PRO A 44 -9.12 7.14 -1.12
N ILE A 45 -9.62 5.91 -1.12
CA ILE A 45 -8.83 4.76 -1.57
C ILE A 45 -8.43 4.89 -3.05
N GLU A 46 -9.27 5.54 -3.86
CA GLU A 46 -9.00 5.84 -5.26
C GLU A 46 -7.73 6.69 -5.43
N GLU A 47 -7.54 7.72 -4.59
CA GLU A 47 -6.33 8.56 -4.63
C GLU A 47 -5.09 7.74 -4.26
N THR A 48 -5.19 6.90 -3.22
CA THR A 48 -4.10 6.01 -2.79
C THR A 48 -3.73 5.04 -3.91
N MET A 49 -4.71 4.37 -4.51
CA MET A 49 -4.48 3.36 -5.55
C MET A 49 -3.94 3.97 -6.85
N GLU A 50 -4.42 5.15 -7.25
CA GLU A 50 -3.88 5.86 -8.42
C GLU A 50 -2.40 6.23 -8.19
N ALA A 51 -2.08 6.77 -7.01
CA ALA A 51 -0.70 7.15 -6.68
C ALA A 51 0.24 5.93 -6.70
N LEU A 52 -0.19 4.81 -6.13
CA LEU A 52 0.59 3.56 -6.15
C LEU A 52 0.74 2.98 -7.55
N HIS A 53 -0.30 3.09 -8.38
CA HIS A 53 -0.23 2.70 -9.79
C HIS A 53 0.80 3.52 -10.56
N ASP A 54 0.84 4.84 -10.35
CA ASP A 54 1.83 5.71 -10.97
C ASP A 54 3.26 5.39 -10.50
N VAL A 55 3.45 5.06 -9.21
CA VAL A 55 4.75 4.58 -8.70
C VAL A 55 5.24 3.35 -9.48
N VAL A 56 4.34 2.42 -9.80
CA VAL A 56 4.68 1.22 -10.60
C VAL A 56 4.94 1.57 -12.06
N LYS A 57 4.11 2.44 -12.66
CA LYS A 57 4.30 2.90 -14.05
C LYS A 57 5.60 3.68 -14.25
N GLU A 58 6.01 4.46 -13.26
CA GLU A 58 7.29 5.17 -13.23
C GLU A 58 8.49 4.22 -13.02
N GLY A 59 8.25 2.93 -12.73
CA GLY A 59 9.30 1.93 -12.52
C GLY A 59 9.97 2.00 -11.14
N LYS A 60 9.48 2.87 -10.25
CA LYS A 60 9.99 3.05 -8.88
C LYS A 60 9.66 1.89 -7.96
N ALA A 61 8.58 1.16 -8.25
CA ALA A 61 8.28 -0.14 -7.64
C ALA A 61 7.94 -1.19 -8.70
N ARG A 62 8.34 -2.45 -8.50
CA ARG A 62 7.91 -3.56 -9.37
C ARG A 62 6.51 -4.04 -9.00
N TYR A 63 6.27 -4.18 -7.69
CA TYR A 63 5.00 -4.61 -7.11
C TYR A 63 4.59 -3.71 -5.96
N ILE A 64 3.29 -3.67 -5.70
CA ILE A 64 2.71 -3.01 -4.54
C ILE A 64 1.98 -4.02 -3.67
N GLY A 65 1.91 -3.72 -2.37
CA GLY A 65 1.14 -4.52 -1.42
C GLY A 65 0.63 -3.69 -0.26
N ALA A 66 -0.02 -4.38 0.66
CA ALA A 66 -0.61 -3.82 1.85
C ALA A 66 -0.01 -4.46 3.11
N SER A 67 -0.17 -3.81 4.26
CA SER A 67 0.04 -4.41 5.57
C SER A 67 -1.16 -4.13 6.48
N ALA A 68 -1.59 -5.16 7.20
CA ALA A 68 -2.65 -5.21 8.20
C ALA A 68 -3.79 -4.18 7.99
N MET A 69 -4.82 -4.64 7.32
CA MET A 69 -6.11 -3.96 7.15
C MET A 69 -7.21 -5.01 7.13
N TYR A 70 -8.46 -4.59 7.30
CA TYR A 70 -9.56 -5.55 7.22
C TYR A 70 -9.66 -6.14 5.82
N ALA A 71 -10.09 -7.40 5.73
CA ALA A 71 -10.28 -8.11 4.46
C ALA A 71 -11.16 -7.31 3.48
N TRP A 72 -12.23 -6.70 3.97
CA TRP A 72 -13.11 -5.87 3.13
C TRP A 72 -12.42 -4.60 2.59
N GLN A 73 -11.46 -4.03 3.33
CA GLN A 73 -10.67 -2.88 2.89
C GLN A 73 -9.71 -3.30 1.77
N PHE A 74 -9.04 -4.43 1.94
CA PHE A 74 -8.18 -5.01 0.92
C PHE A 74 -8.96 -5.31 -0.36
N GLN A 75 -10.12 -5.95 -0.23
CA GLN A 75 -11.01 -6.23 -1.37
C GLN A 75 -11.52 -4.96 -2.05
N LYS A 76 -11.85 -3.91 -1.28
CA LYS A 76 -12.23 -2.61 -1.84
C LYS A 76 -11.10 -2.03 -2.69
N ALA A 77 -9.86 -2.08 -2.21
CA ALA A 77 -8.70 -1.59 -2.95
C ALA A 77 -8.44 -2.41 -4.23
N LEU A 78 -8.55 -3.74 -4.16
CA LEU A 78 -8.44 -4.62 -5.33
C LEU A 78 -9.52 -4.31 -6.37
N TYR A 79 -10.76 -4.12 -5.94
CA TYR A 79 -11.88 -3.76 -6.82
C TYR A 79 -11.66 -2.40 -7.50
N VAL A 80 -11.19 -1.40 -6.76
CA VAL A 80 -10.86 -0.08 -7.33
C VAL A 80 -9.76 -0.22 -8.37
N ALA A 81 -8.69 -0.97 -8.09
CA ALA A 81 -7.64 -1.20 -9.08
C ALA A 81 -8.18 -1.87 -10.34
N GLU A 82 -9.01 -2.91 -10.20
CA GLU A 82 -9.62 -3.63 -11.32
C GLU A 82 -10.51 -2.72 -12.17
N LYS A 83 -11.42 -1.97 -11.53
CA LYS A 83 -12.35 -1.07 -12.20
C LYS A 83 -11.64 -0.01 -13.05
N HIS A 84 -10.47 0.45 -12.62
CA HIS A 84 -9.70 1.50 -13.29
C HIS A 84 -8.56 0.96 -14.18
N GLY A 85 -8.35 -0.36 -14.22
CA GLY A 85 -7.21 -0.96 -14.93
C GLY A 85 -5.86 -0.62 -14.31
N TRP A 86 -5.82 -0.34 -13.01
CA TRP A 86 -4.62 0.00 -12.25
C TRP A 86 -3.93 -1.24 -11.68
N THR A 87 -2.70 -1.04 -11.21
CA THR A 87 -1.91 -2.09 -10.57
C THR A 87 -2.62 -2.60 -9.32
N ARG A 88 -2.77 -3.92 -9.20
CA ARG A 88 -3.38 -4.58 -8.03
C ARG A 88 -2.34 -4.80 -6.94
N PHE A 89 -2.80 -4.88 -5.68
CA PHE A 89 -1.97 -5.42 -4.61
C PHE A 89 -1.64 -6.89 -4.85
N VAL A 90 -0.40 -7.28 -4.53
CA VAL A 90 0.08 -8.66 -4.68
C VAL A 90 0.09 -9.38 -3.32
N PRO A 91 0.75 -8.86 -2.26
CA PRO A 91 0.60 -9.41 -0.91
C PRO A 91 -0.16 -8.50 0.04
N MET A 92 -0.67 -9.12 1.11
CA MET A 92 -0.99 -8.49 2.38
C MET A 92 0.00 -9.01 3.45
N GLN A 93 0.69 -8.10 4.13
CA GLN A 93 1.62 -8.42 5.22
C GLN A 93 0.88 -8.34 6.55
N ASP A 94 0.54 -9.50 7.08
CA ASP A 94 -0.30 -9.63 8.27
C ASP A 94 0.47 -9.99 9.53
N HIS A 95 -0.15 -9.71 10.68
CA HIS A 95 0.36 -10.18 11.95
C HIS A 95 -0.21 -11.58 12.21
N LEU A 96 0.59 -12.62 12.02
CA LEU A 96 0.16 -14.00 12.22
C LEU A 96 1.18 -14.78 13.05
N ASN A 97 0.72 -15.46 14.10
CA ASN A 97 1.53 -16.39 14.89
C ASN A 97 0.63 -17.40 15.65
N LEU A 98 1.23 -18.35 16.36
CA LEU A 98 0.47 -19.39 17.08
C LEU A 98 -0.54 -18.83 18.11
N LEU A 99 -0.26 -17.66 18.67
CA LEU A 99 -1.13 -17.00 19.67
C LEU A 99 -2.09 -15.99 19.04
N TYR A 100 -1.83 -15.54 17.82
CA TYR A 100 -2.64 -14.56 17.10
C TYR A 100 -2.97 -15.05 15.70
N ARG A 101 -4.22 -15.47 15.51
CA ARG A 101 -4.74 -16.09 14.27
C ARG A 101 -6.00 -15.41 13.74
N GLU A 102 -6.24 -14.16 14.14
CA GLU A 102 -7.44 -13.41 13.75
C GLU A 102 -7.56 -13.25 12.24
N GLU A 103 -6.43 -13.15 11.55
CA GLU A 103 -6.33 -13.03 10.09
C GLU A 103 -6.88 -14.26 9.36
N GLU A 104 -6.83 -15.44 9.98
CA GLU A 104 -7.45 -16.65 9.40
C GLU A 104 -8.97 -16.59 9.46
N ARG A 105 -9.56 -15.77 10.33
CA ARG A 105 -11.00 -15.55 10.34
C ARG A 105 -11.42 -14.51 9.29
N ASP A 106 -10.66 -13.43 9.18
CA ASP A 106 -11.02 -12.29 8.33
C ASP A 106 -10.62 -12.52 6.86
N ALA A 107 -9.44 -13.10 6.61
CA ALA A 107 -8.85 -13.21 5.28
C ALA A 107 -8.97 -14.61 4.63
N ALA A 108 -9.35 -15.67 5.35
CA ALA A 108 -9.42 -17.03 4.77
C ALA A 108 -10.49 -17.23 3.68
N ALA A 109 -11.27 -16.20 3.36
CA ALA A 109 -12.32 -16.23 2.35
C ALA A 109 -12.08 -15.26 1.16
N LEU A 110 -10.92 -14.58 1.11
CA LEU A 110 -10.48 -13.76 -0.03
C LEU A 110 -9.66 -14.58 -1.02
#